data_AF-A0A075MMR2-F1
#
_entry.id   AF-A0A075MMR2-F1
#
_cell.length_a   1.000
_cell.length_b   1.000
_cell.length_c   1.000
_cell.angle_alpha   90.00
_cell.angle_beta   90.00
_cell.angle_gamma   90.00
#
_symmetry.space_group_name_H-M   'P 1'
#
loop_
_entity.id
_entity.type
_entity.pdbx_description
1 polymer ?
#
loop_
_entity_poly.entity_id
_entity_poly.type
_entity_poly.pdbx_seq_one_letter_code
_entity_poly.pdbx_strand_id
1 'polypeptide(L)'
;MQVVTATTTAAITGSERHFALCESCFWSATVFGKNNNNNLLPACPSCMGENVSLIPLSKDEEYQVRVSPSAGVEMSFSRAKKA
;
A
#
# COMPACT_ATOMS: atom_id res chain seq x y z
N MET A 1 -6.12 -5.21 19.59
CA MET A 1 -5.97 -4.22 18.50
C MET A 1 -4.55 -4.35 17.98
N GLN A 2 -4.34 -4.76 16.73
CA GLN A 2 -3.00 -4.79 16.13
C GLN A 2 -2.89 -3.57 15.20
N VAL A 3 -2.10 -2.58 15.61
CA VAL A 3 -1.79 -1.42 14.78
C VAL A 3 -0.48 -1.72 14.08
N VAL A 4 -0.55 -2.04 12.79
CA VAL A 4 0.65 -2.23 11.97
C VAL A 4 0.96 -0.88 11.32
N THR A 5 1.96 -0.18 11.84
CA THR A 5 2.42 1.07 11.25
C THR A 5 3.53 0.75 10.26
N ALA A 6 3.26 0.94 8.97
CA ALA A 6 4.26 0.77 7.92
C ALA A 6 4.89 2.14 7.60
N THR A 7 6.01 2.46 8.24
CA THR A 7 6.76 3.68 7.94
C THR A 7 7.77 3.38 6.83
N THR A 8 7.58 3.98 5.65
CA THR A 8 8.56 3.85 4.57
C THR A 8 9.66 4.91 4.76
N THR A 9 10.79 4.51 5.33
CA THR A 9 11.95 5.40 5.57
C THR A 9 12.90 5.52 4.38
N ALA A 10 12.65 4.82 3.28
CA ALA A 10 13.49 4.89 2.09
C ALA A 10 13.00 5.98 1.14
N ALA A 11 13.78 7.05 1.01
CA ALA A 11 13.70 7.98 -0.10
C ALA A 11 14.18 7.27 -1.38
N ILE A 12 13.29 6.48 -1.99
CA ILE A 12 13.58 5.86 -3.30
C ILE A 12 13.38 6.95 -4.35
N THR A 13 14.47 7.61 -4.71
CA THR A 13 14.52 8.65 -5.74
C THR A 13 14.26 8.03 -7.11
N GLY A 14 13.01 8.10 -7.58
CA GLY A 14 12.66 7.82 -8.98
C GLY A 14 11.81 6.58 -9.26
N SER A 15 11.31 5.88 -8.23
CA SER A 15 10.35 4.78 -8.41
C SER A 15 8.93 5.24 -8.04
N GLU A 16 7.95 4.89 -8.86
CA GLU A 16 6.53 5.07 -8.53
C GLU A 16 6.18 4.10 -7.40
N ARG A 17 5.54 4.65 -6.36
CA ARG A 17 5.12 3.90 -5.18
C ARG A 17 3.62 3.76 -5.21
N HIS A 18 3.14 2.55 -5.01
CA HIS A 18 1.72 2.28 -4.87
C HIS A 18 1.47 1.48 -3.59
N PHE A 19 0.35 1.76 -2.95
CA PHE A 19 -0.22 0.88 -1.95
C PHE A 19 -1.14 -0.12 -2.65
N ALA A 20 -0.78 -1.41 -2.60
CA ALA A 20 -1.60 -2.48 -3.13
C ALA A 20 -2.59 -2.97 -2.06
N LEU A 21 -3.84 -3.18 -2.45
CA LEU A 21 -4.88 -3.77 -1.61
C LEU A 21 -5.65 -4.83 -2.40
N CYS A 22 -5.71 -6.05 -1.88
CA CYS A 22 -6.63 -7.06 -2.39
C CYS A 22 -8.04 -6.79 -1.85
N GLU A 23 -9.00 -6.63 -2.75
CA GLU A 23 -10.40 -6.34 -2.39
C GLU A 23 -11.13 -7.58 -1.83
N SER A 24 -10.57 -8.78 -2.04
CA SER A 24 -11.18 -10.04 -1.59
C SER A 24 -10.72 -10.47 -0.20
N CYS A 25 -9.42 -10.37 0.09
CA CYS A 25 -8.84 -10.88 1.34
C CYS A 25 -8.12 -9.81 2.17
N PHE A 26 -8.16 -8.55 1.74
CA PHE A 26 -7.55 -7.41 2.43
C PHE A 26 -6.03 -7.51 2.63
N TRP A 27 -5.36 -8.43 1.94
CA TRP A 27 -3.90 -8.43 1.84
C TRP A 27 -3.43 -7.08 1.27
N SER A 28 -2.38 -6.51 1.86
CA SER A 28 -1.85 -5.23 1.41
C SER A 28 -0.32 -5.19 1.46
N ALA A 29 0.27 -4.36 0.60
CA ALA A 29 1.72 -4.17 0.51
C ALA A 29 2.07 -2.81 -0.12
N THR A 30 3.28 -2.30 0.15
CA THR A 30 3.87 -1.25 -0.70
C THR A 30 4.55 -1.91 -1.90
N VAL A 31 4.21 -1.47 -3.11
CA VAL A 31 4.86 -1.89 -4.35
C VAL A 31 5.66 -0.73 -4.94
N PHE A 32 6.88 -1.04 -5.37
CA PHE A 32 7.81 -0.10 -6.00
C PHE A 32 7.98 -0.49 -7.47
N GLY A 33 7.67 0.42 -8.39
CA GLY A 33 7.71 0.15 -9.83
C GLY A 33 8.44 1.24 -10.62
N LYS A 34 9.00 0.87 -11.77
CA LYS A 34 9.41 1.79 -12.84
C LYS A 34 8.28 1.74 -13.86
N ASN A 35 7.71 2.91 -14.21
CA ASN A 35 6.50 3.10 -15.01
C ASN A 35 6.57 2.51 -16.44
N ASN A 36 6.67 1.20 -16.57
CA ASN A 36 6.69 0.50 -17.86
C ASN A 36 5.91 -0.83 -17.70
N ASN A 37 4.62 -0.77 -18.03
CA ASN A 37 3.72 -1.88 -18.38
C ASN A 37 2.94 -2.57 -17.25
N ASN A 38 1.74 -2.03 -17.01
CA ASN A 38 0.43 -2.66 -16.78
C ASN A 38 0.20 -3.86 -15.84
N ASN A 39 1.18 -4.58 -15.30
CA ASN A 39 0.93 -5.73 -14.41
C ASN A 39 1.90 -5.77 -13.21
N LEU A 40 1.88 -4.75 -12.34
CA LEU A 40 2.72 -4.75 -11.13
C LEU A 40 2.40 -5.92 -10.18
N LEU A 41 1.17 -6.41 -10.18
CA LEU A 41 0.73 -7.60 -9.43
C LEU A 41 -0.33 -8.36 -10.27
N PRO A 42 0.01 -9.50 -10.89
CA PRO A 42 -0.96 -10.26 -11.70
C PRO A 42 -2.05 -10.94 -10.85
N ALA A 43 -1.77 -11.21 -9.57
CA ALA A 43 -2.73 -11.77 -8.62
C ALA A 43 -2.31 -11.44 -7.17
N CYS A 44 -3.27 -11.46 -6.26
CA CYS A 44 -3.02 -11.40 -4.83
C CYS A 44 -2.23 -12.63 -4.39
N PRO A 45 -1.04 -12.49 -3.77
CA PRO A 45 -0.25 -13.65 -3.34
C PRO A 45 -0.87 -14.42 -2.16
N SER A 46 -1.86 -13.83 -1.49
CA SER A 46 -2.54 -14.45 -0.34
C SER A 46 -3.70 -15.36 -0.76
N CYS A 47 -4.58 -14.87 -1.65
CA CYS A 47 -5.79 -15.60 -2.04
C CYS A 47 -5.84 -15.97 -3.53
N MET A 48 -4.80 -15.65 -4.30
CA MET A 48 -4.72 -15.84 -5.75
C MET A 48 -5.84 -15.13 -6.54
N GLY A 49 -6.50 -14.14 -5.92
CA GLY A 49 -7.53 -13.33 -6.57
C GLY A 49 -6.92 -12.25 -7.45
N GLU A 50 -7.60 -11.91 -8.54
CA GLU A 50 -7.09 -10.95 -9.54
C GLU A 50 -7.43 -9.49 -9.20
N ASN A 51 -8.32 -9.27 -8.23
CA ASN A 51 -8.77 -7.94 -7.84
C ASN A 51 -7.83 -7.32 -6.78
N VAL A 52 -6.77 -6.68 -7.27
CA VAL A 52 -5.84 -5.89 -6.47
C VAL A 52 -5.88 -4.44 -6.93
N SER A 53 -6.38 -3.54 -6.08
CA SER A 53 -6.36 -2.11 -6.33
C SER A 53 -4.96 -1.54 -6.02
N LEU A 54 -4.48 -0.66 -6.89
CA LEU A 54 -3.22 0.07 -6.70
C LEU A 54 -3.51 1.55 -6.44
N ILE A 55 -3.24 2.00 -5.23
CA ILE A 55 -3.43 3.40 -4.82
C ILE A 55 -2.08 4.13 -4.94
N PRO A 56 -1.96 5.17 -5.79
CA PRO A 56 -0.71 5.92 -5.93
C PRO A 56 -0.30 6.60 -4.62
N LEU A 57 0.99 6.55 -4.29
CA LEU A 57 1.57 7.24 -3.13
C LEU A 57 2.52 8.35 -3.58
N SER A 58 2.38 9.54 -3.01
CA SER A 58 3.34 10.63 -3.22
C SER A 58 4.69 10.29 -2.59
N LYS A 59 5.76 10.96 -3.04
CA LYS A 59 7.14 10.68 -2.56
C LYS A 59 7.29 10.88 -1.05
N ASP A 60 6.63 11.91 -0.52
CA ASP A 60 6.58 12.36 0.87
C ASP A 60 5.37 11.80 1.64
N GLU A 61 4.68 10.80 1.07
CA GLU A 61 3.47 10.24 1.67
C GLU A 61 3.80 9.06 2.60
N GLU A 62 3.28 9.18 3.81
CA GLU A 62 3.21 8.13 4.82
C GLU A 62 1.78 7.65 4.92
N TYR A 63 1.61 6.35 5.19
CA TYR A 63 0.30 5.78 5.41
C TYR A 63 0.30 4.85 6.62
N GLN A 64 -0.86 4.77 7.28
CA GLN A 64 -1.11 3.86 8.39
C GLN A 64 -2.27 2.93 8.02
N VAL A 65 -2.10 1.64 8.32
CA VAL A 65 -3.15 0.63 8.15
C VAL A 65 -3.55 0.10 9.52
N ARG A 66 -4.85 0.12 9.81
CA ARG A 66 -5.42 -0.43 11.04
C ARG A 66 -6.39 -1.53 10.65
N VAL A 67 -6.19 -2.72 11.22
CA VAL A 67 -7.09 -3.85 11.00
C VAL A 67 -7.78 -4.17 12.32
N SER A 68 -9.11 -4.19 12.28
CA SER A 68 -9.94 -4.54 13.43
C SER A 68 -11.06 -5.51 13.03
N PRO A 69 -11.42 -6.48 13.88
CA PRO A 69 -12.53 -7.37 13.60
C PRO A 69 -13.88 -6.65 13.46
N SER A 70 -14.07 -5.52 14.16
CA SER A 70 -15.35 -4.80 14.24
C SER A 70 -15.51 -3.70 13.20
N ALA A 71 -14.42 -3.07 12.74
CA ALA A 71 -14.46 -1.96 11.78
C ALA A 71 -13.75 -2.28 10.46
N GLY A 72 -13.23 -3.50 10.29
CA GLY A 72 -12.52 -3.90 9.09
C GLY A 72 -11.15 -3.23 8.96
N VAL A 73 -10.84 -2.76 7.75
CA VAL A 73 -9.57 -2.12 7.42
C VAL A 73 -9.76 -0.61 7.30
N GLU A 74 -8.99 0.14 8.06
CA GLU A 74 -8.91 1.60 8.00
C GLU A 74 -7.53 2.02 7.50
N MET A 75 -7.51 3.03 6.63
CA MET A 75 -6.32 3.57 5.99
C MET A 75 -6.26 5.07 6.24
N SER A 76 -5.09 5.57 6.63
CA SER A 76 -4.87 7.01 6.79
C SER A 76 -3.62 7.42 6.03
N PHE A 77 -3.73 8.46 5.22
CA PHE A 77 -2.63 9.01 4.43
C PHE A 77 -2.25 10.37 4.98
N SER A 78 -0.95 10.63 5.08
CA SER A 78 -0.44 11.91 5.57
C SER A 78 0.89 12.22 4.89
N ARG A 79 1.21 13.51 4.78
CA ARG A 79 2.54 13.92 4.31
C ARG A 79 3.49 14.00 5.48
N ALA A 80 4.68 13.43 5.32
CA ALA A 80 5.76 13.62 6.27
C ALA A 80 6.03 15.13 6.41
N LYS A 81 5.98 15.65 7.64
CA LYS A 81 6.37 17.04 7.89
C LYS A 81 7.85 17.17 7.56
N LYS A 82 8.22 18.10 6.67
CA LYS A 82 9.63 18.51 6.54
C LYS A 82 10.06 19.04 7.91
N ALA A 83 11.08 18.40 8.48
CA ALA A 83 11.81 18.92 9.64
C ALA A 83 12.51 20.23 9.28
#